data_AF-X1CYB8-F1
#
_entry.id   AF-X1CYB8-F1
#
_cell.length_a   1.000
_cell.length_b   1.000
_cell.length_c   1.000
_cell.angle_alpha   90.00
_cell.angle_beta   90.00
_cell.angle_gamma   90.00
#
_symmetry.space_group_name_H-M   'P 1'
#
loop_
_entity.id
_entity.type
_entity.pdbx_description
1 polymer ?
#
loop_
_entity_poly.entity_id
_entity_poly.type
_entity_poly.pdbx_seq_one_letter_code
_entity_poly.pdbx_strand_id
1 'polypeptide(L)' 'MMSYYKIGWFSTGRDKAALELLRVVSDSIKEDRLPSLEIGFVFSNRTKGEARESDLFFK' A
#
# COMPACT_ATOMS: atom_id res chain seq x y z
N MET A 1 -15.28 1.44 22.54
CA MET A 1 -14.03 0.79 22.08
C MET A 1 -13.89 1.10 20.60
N MET A 2 -12.85 1.80 20.15
CA MET A 2 -12.61 1.98 18.71
C MET A 2 -12.15 0.64 18.13
N SER A 3 -12.77 0.19 17.05
CA SER A 3 -12.40 -1.04 16.35
C SER A 3 -11.33 -0.74 15.32
N TYR A 4 -10.13 -1.29 15.49
CA TYR A 4 -9.07 -1.22 14.48
C TYR A 4 -9.27 -2.29 13.40
N TYR A 5 -9.29 -1.86 12.15
CA TYR A 5 -9.36 -2.73 10.98
C TYR A 5 -7.96 -2.90 10.40
N LYS A 6 -7.43 -4.10 10.53
CA LYS A 6 -6.18 -4.49 9.87
C LYS A 6 -6.49 -5.08 8.51
N ILE A 7 -6.00 -4.45 7.45
CA ILE A 7 -6.24 -4.87 6.07
C ILE A 7 -4.96 -5.38 5.41
N GLY A 8 -5.13 -6.28 4.45
CA GLY A 8 -4.11 -6.61 3.46
C GLY A 8 -4.33 -5.80 2.19
N TRP A 9 -3.26 -5.21 1.64
CA TRP A 9 -3.33 -4.47 0.39
C TRP A 9 -2.79 -5.30 -0.77
N PHE A 10 -3.57 -5.45 -1.84
CA PHE A 10 -3.15 -6.11 -3.07
C PHE A 10 -2.88 -5.06 -4.15
N SER A 11 -1.65 -5.02 -4.65
CA SER A 11 -1.24 -4.14 -5.75
C SER A 11 -0.74 -4.97 -6.92
N THR A 12 -1.11 -4.57 -8.14
CA THR A 12 -0.49 -5.12 -9.35
C THR A 12 0.98 -4.70 -9.47
N GLY A 13 1.39 -3.63 -8.77
CA GLY A 13 2.74 -3.08 -8.81
C GLY A 13 3.21 -2.67 -10.21
N ARG A 14 2.31 -2.65 -11.19
CA ARG A 14 2.64 -2.61 -12.62
C ARG A 14 3.07 -1.24 -13.08
N ASP A 15 2.49 -0.21 -12.50
CA ASP A 15 2.59 1.16 -12.97
C ASP A 15 2.64 2.16 -11.82
N LYS A 16 2.89 3.41 -12.19
CA LYS A 16 2.95 4.55 -11.27
C LYS A 16 1.64 4.76 -10.52
N ALA A 17 0.49 4.53 -11.17
CA ALA A 17 -0.82 4.76 -10.56
C ALA A 17 -1.07 3.78 -9.39
N ALA A 18 -0.69 2.51 -9.54
CA ALA A 18 -0.77 1.53 -8.46
C ALA A 18 0.08 1.93 -7.24
N LEU A 19 1.26 2.52 -7.48
CA LEU A 19 2.15 2.99 -6.41
C LEU A 19 1.61 4.25 -5.74
N GLU A 20 1.14 5.21 -6.53
CA GLU A 20 0.58 6.46 -6.02
C GLU A 20 -0.67 6.21 -5.17
N LEU A 21 -1.54 5.28 -5.58
CA LEU A 21 -2.71 4.92 -4.78
C LEU A 21 -2.31 4.37 -3.40
N LEU A 22 -1.34 3.45 -3.36
CA LEU A 22 -0.83 2.91 -2.10
C LEU A 22 -0.26 4.01 -1.21
N ARG A 23 0.50 4.95 -1.78
CA ARG A 23 1.06 6.10 -1.05
C ARG A 23 -0.02 7.00 -0.47
N VAL A 24 -0.99 7.42 -1.30
CA VAL A 24 -2.09 8.30 -0.87
C VAL A 24 -2.91 7.68 0.25
N VAL A 25 -3.20 6.38 0.17
CA VAL A 25 -3.93 5.66 1.22
C VAL A 25 -3.09 5.55 2.49
N SER A 26 -1.81 5.17 2.37
CA SER A 26 -0.89 5.06 3.51
C SER A 26 -0.73 6.39 4.23
N ASP A 27 -0.57 7.49 3.49
CA ASP A 27 -0.43 8.83 4.06
C ASP A 27 -1.75 9.30 4.69
N SER A 28 -2.89 8.98 4.08
CA SER A 28 -4.20 9.26 4.69
C SER A 28 -4.45 8.49 5.99
N ILE A 29 -3.91 7.27 6.13
CA ILE A 29 -3.92 6.53 7.40
C ILE A 29 -3.02 7.22 8.44
N LYS A 30 -1.80 7.61 8.06
CA LYS A 30 -0.84 8.29 8.97
C LYS A 30 -1.35 9.66 9.44
N GLU A 31 -2.05 10.37 8.57
CA GLU A 31 -2.63 11.68 8.85
C GLU A 31 -4.02 11.57 9.53
N ASP A 32 -4.39 10.37 9.98
CA ASP A 32 -5.65 10.04 10.69
C ASP A 32 -6.93 10.43 9.93
N ARG A 33 -6.83 10.58 8.60
CA ARG A 33 -8.00 10.79 7.72
C ARG A 33 -8.79 9.51 7.47
N LEU A 34 -8.16 8.36 7.68
CA LEU A 34 -8.78 7.03 7.68
C LEU A 34 -8.60 6.41 9.07
N PRO A 35 -9.33 6.91 10.09
CA PRO A 35 -9.10 6.53 11.47
C PRO A 35 -9.41 5.06 11.68
N SER A 36 -8.66 4.42 12.57
CA SER A 36 -8.81 2.99 12.92
C SER A 36 -8.53 2.01 11.76
N LEU A 37 -7.81 2.43 10.71
CA LEU A 37 -7.36 1.56 9.64
C LEU A 37 -5.84 1.33 9.75
N GLU A 38 -5.39 0.10 9.54
CA GLU A 38 -3.98 -0.27 9.46
C GLU A 38 -3.73 -1.17 8.24
N ILE A 39 -2.73 -0.86 7.43
CA ILE A 39 -2.25 -1.78 6.40
C ILE A 39 -1.23 -2.72 7.06
N GLY A 40 -1.62 -3.98 7.25
CA GLY A 40 -0.77 -4.99 7.89
C GLY A 40 0.28 -5.59 6.97
N PHE A 41 -0.02 -5.66 5.68
CA PHE A 41 0.89 -6.14 4.65
C PHE A 41 0.48 -5.61 3.27
N VAL A 42 1.44 -5.55 2.37
CA VAL A 42 1.24 -5.23 0.96
C VAL A 42 1.72 -6.42 0.15
N PHE A 43 0.82 -7.02 -0.64
CA PHE A 43 1.15 -8.00 -1.65
C PHE A 43 1.31 -7.31 -3.00
N SER A 44 2.46 -7.53 -3.64
CA SER A 44 2.72 -7.12 -5.02
C SER A 44 2.65 -8.35 -5.92
N ASN A 45 1.87 -8.30 -7.00
CA ASN A 45 1.86 -9.36 -8.03
C ASN A 45 3.14 -9.38 -8.91
N ARG A 46 4.22 -8.75 -8.44
CA ARG A 46 5.50 -8.59 -9.11
C ARG A 46 6.61 -8.88 -8.12
N THR A 47 7.66 -9.50 -8.61
CA THR A 47 8.86 -9.76 -7.81
C THR A 47 9.85 -8.60 -7.89
N LYS A 48 10.70 -8.46 -6.87
CA LYS A 48 11.79 -7.49 -6.88
C LYS A 48 12.77 -7.83 -8.02
N GLY A 49 13.11 -6.84 -8.84
CA GLY A 49 13.94 -6.94 -10.04
C GLY A 49 13.18 -7.19 -11.33
N GLU A 50 11.85 -7.41 -11.30
CA GLU A 50 11.05 -7.71 -12.49
C GLU A 50 10.77 -6.46 -13.34
N ALA A 51 10.53 -5.32 -12.70
CA ALA A 51 10.40 -4.02 -13.35
C ALA A 51 10.81 -2.89 -12.39
N ARG A 52 11.34 -1.80 -12.95
CA ARG A 52 11.81 -0.65 -12.17
C ARG A 52 10.69 -0.03 -11.33
N GLU A 53 9.47 -0.04 -11.85
CA GLU A 53 8.27 0.53 -11.25
C GLU A 53 7.79 -0.31 -10.07
N SER A 54 7.77 -1.64 -10.22
CA SER A 54 7.43 -2.56 -9.12
C SER A 54 8.47 -2.55 -8.01
N ASP A 55 9.73 -2.29 -8.34
CA ASP A 55 10.81 -2.21 -7.35
C ASP A 55 10.65 -1.07 -6.35
N LEU A 56 9.86 -0.04 -6.71
CA LEU A 56 9.54 1.06 -5.82
C LEU A 56 8.59 0.67 -4.69
N PHE A 57 7.94 -0.50 -4.77
CA PHE A 57 7.11 -1.03 -3.67
C PHE A 57 7.95 -1.67 -2.55
N PHE A 58 9.22 -2.00 -2.83
CA PHE A 58 10.12 -2.65 -1.88
C PHE A 58 11.14 -1.70 -1.25
N LYS A 59 10.93 -0.39 -1.37
CA LYS A 59 11.76 0.69 -0.80
C LYS A 59 10.93 1.52 0.17
#